data_AF-E9SAA0-F1
#
_entry.id   AF-E9SAA0-F1
#
_cell.length_a   1.000
_cell.length_b   1.000
_cell.length_c   1.000
_cell.angle_alpha   90.00
_cell.angle_beta   90.00
_cell.angle_gamma   90.00
#
_symmetry.space_group_name_H-M   'P 1'
#
loop_
_entity.id
_entity.type
_entity.pdbx_description
1 polymer ?
#
loop_
_entity_poly.entity_id
_entity_poly.type
_entity_poly.pdbx_seq_one_letter_code
_entity_poly.pdbx_strand_id
1 'polypeptide(L)'
;MGNYLNPDNIGFQYALNSEIYVDKSSLIAFTNSVVRTLQKYVCVSRPRRFGKTMAANMLTAYYSRGMRFKGYVCATYNIIR
;
A
#
# COMPACT_ATOMS: atom_id res chain seq x y z
N MET A 1 6.89 15.34 11.09
CA MET A 1 7.93 15.57 10.07
C MET A 1 8.17 14.26 9.33
N GLY A 2 7.93 14.24 8.01
CA GLY A 2 7.91 13.04 7.19
C GLY A 2 9.24 12.81 6.48
N ASN A 3 9.77 11.59 6.59
CA ASN A 3 10.80 11.10 5.69
C ASN A 3 10.13 10.59 4.42
N TYR A 4 10.42 11.25 3.30
CA TYR A 4 9.97 10.97 1.94
C TYR A 4 10.79 9.86 1.27
N LEU A 5 11.27 8.89 2.05
CA LEU A 5 12.14 7.83 1.56
C LEU A 5 11.32 6.56 1.46
N ASN A 6 11.04 6.17 0.21
CA ASN A 6 10.47 4.89 -0.23
C ASN A 6 10.92 3.74 0.70
N PRO A 7 10.16 3.39 1.74
CA PRO A 7 10.54 2.29 2.59
C PRO A 7 10.46 1.05 1.71
N ASP A 8 11.55 0.28 1.66
CA ASP A 8 11.53 -1.02 1.01
C ASP A 8 10.35 -1.86 1.53
N ASN A 9 10.00 -2.95 0.83
CA ASN A 9 8.86 -3.83 1.15
C ASN A 9 8.95 -4.52 2.55
N ILE A 10 9.90 -4.11 3.39
CA ILE A 10 10.13 -4.49 4.78
C ILE A 10 8.82 -4.39 5.60
N GLY A 11 8.04 -3.34 5.43
CA GLY A 11 6.77 -3.16 6.15
C GLY A 11 5.72 -4.23 5.83
N PHE A 12 5.78 -4.82 4.64
CA PHE A 12 4.94 -5.96 4.26
C PHE A 12 5.53 -7.29 4.73
N GLN A 13 6.86 -7.43 4.74
CA GLN A 13 7.53 -8.62 5.29
C GLN A 13 7.24 -8.81 6.79
N TYR A 14 7.30 -7.73 7.59
CA TYR A 14 6.92 -7.80 9.00
C TYR A 14 5.45 -8.20 9.20
N ALA A 15 4.57 -7.73 8.33
CA ALA A 15 3.16 -8.11 8.34
C ALA A 15 2.97 -9.61 8.05
N LEU A 16 3.69 -10.17 7.07
CA LEU A 16 3.64 -11.61 6.76
C LEU A 16 4.21 -12.47 7.90
N ASN A 17 5.27 -11.99 8.57
CA ASN A 17 5.92 -12.70 9.67
C ASN A 17 5.19 -12.54 11.01
N SER A 18 4.12 -11.74 11.06
CA SER A 18 3.32 -11.55 12.27
C SER A 18 2.32 -12.68 12.46
N GLU A 19 2.02 -13.00 13.72
CA GLU A 19 1.06 -14.05 14.10
C GLU A 19 -0.33 -13.82 13.49
N ILE A 20 -0.73 -12.56 13.33
CA ILE A 20 -2.05 -12.18 12.83
C ILE A 20 -1.88 -11.38 11.52
N TYR A 21 -1.88 -12.11 10.41
CA TYR A 21 -1.96 -11.53 9.06
C TYR A 21 -3.39 -11.62 8.51
N VAL A 22 -3.97 -10.47 8.15
CA VAL A 22 -5.27 -10.41 7.46
C VAL A 22 -5.02 -10.11 5.99
N ASP A 23 -5.35 -11.06 5.12
CA ASP A 23 -5.23 -10.87 3.68
C ASP A 23 -6.25 -9.86 3.14
N LYS A 24 -5.79 -8.92 2.30
CA LYS A 24 -6.61 -7.87 1.67
C LYS A 24 -6.42 -7.83 0.16
N SER A 25 -6.01 -8.95 -0.42
CA SER A 25 -5.76 -9.13 -1.86
C SER A 25 -6.94 -8.78 -2.74
N SER A 26 -8.18 -8.88 -2.23
CA SER A 26 -9.39 -8.46 -2.94
C SER A 26 -9.36 -6.99 -3.39
N LEU A 27 -8.62 -6.11 -2.69
CA LEU A 27 -8.43 -4.72 -3.09
C LEU A 27 -7.58 -4.56 -4.37
N ILE A 28 -6.77 -5.55 -4.73
CA ILE A 28 -5.93 -5.52 -5.93
C ILE A 28 -6.79 -5.47 -7.20
N ALA A 29 -7.86 -6.26 -7.25
CA ALA A 29 -8.76 -6.27 -8.40
C ALA A 29 -9.40 -4.90 -8.65
N PHE A 30 -9.90 -4.26 -7.58
CA PHE A 30 -10.46 -2.91 -7.65
C PHE A 30 -9.39 -1.87 -8.02
N THR A 31 -8.25 -1.88 -7.35
CA THR A 31 -7.17 -0.91 -7.63
C THR A 31 -6.62 -1.02 -9.05
N ASN A 32 -6.47 -2.23 -9.59
CA ASN A 32 -6.04 -2.44 -10.99
C ASN A 32 -7.01 -1.79 -11.99
N SER A 33 -8.32 -1.79 -11.69
CA SER A 33 -9.32 -1.16 -12.57
C SER A 33 -9.21 0.38 -12.61
N VAL A 34 -8.81 1.00 -11.49
CA VAL A 34 -8.77 2.46 -11.36
C VAL A 34 -7.38 3.08 -11.58
N VAL A 35 -6.29 2.32 -11.44
CA VAL A 35 -4.89 2.82 -11.47
C VAL A 35 -4.54 3.61 -12.74
N ARG A 36 -5.12 3.26 -13.90
CA ARG A 36 -4.85 3.94 -15.20
C ARG A 36 -5.95 4.92 -15.62
N THR A 37 -6.78 5.35 -14.68
CA THR A 37 -7.91 6.25 -14.95
C THR A 37 -7.72 7.60 -14.29
N LEU A 38 -8.57 8.57 -14.65
CA LEU A 38 -8.65 9.86 -13.94
C LEU A 38 -9.07 9.68 -12.46
N GLN A 39 -9.71 8.55 -12.11
CA GLN A 39 -10.16 8.19 -10.77
C GLN A 39 -9.12 7.37 -9.97
N LYS A 40 -7.83 7.50 -10.29
CA LYS A 40 -6.72 6.77 -9.64
C LYS A 40 -6.55 7.03 -8.13
N TYR A 41 -7.18 8.07 -7.59
CA TYR A 41 -7.04 8.45 -6.18
C TYR A 41 -8.06 7.69 -5.32
N VAL A 42 -7.57 6.74 -4.51
CA VAL A 42 -8.40 5.93 -3.61
C VAL A 42 -8.24 6.41 -2.17
N CYS A 43 -9.32 6.90 -1.58
CA CYS A 43 -9.36 7.31 -0.18
C CYS A 43 -9.89 6.18 0.71
N VAL A 44 -9.18 5.86 1.80
CA VAL A 44 -9.62 4.86 2.78
C VAL A 44 -9.91 5.57 4.11
N SER A 45 -11.15 6.00 4.31
CA SER A 45 -11.64 6.59 5.56
C SER A 45 -12.16 5.48 6.49
N ARG A 46 -11.36 5.09 7.48
CA ARG A 46 -11.75 4.13 8.53
C ARG A 46 -11.19 4.59 9.88
N PRO A 47 -11.68 4.10 11.03
CA PRO A 47 -11.10 4.41 12.35
C PRO A 47 -9.69 3.86 12.55
N ARG A 48 -9.01 4.30 13.61
CA ARG A 48 -7.64 3.88 13.97
C ARG A 48 -7.57 2.35 14.14
N ARG A 49 -6.43 1.74 13.78
CA ARG A 49 -6.16 0.27 13.83
C ARG A 49 -6.99 -0.63 12.91
N PHE A 50 -7.83 -0.09 12.02
CA PHE A 50 -8.56 -0.88 11.03
C PHE A 50 -7.71 -1.40 9.83
N GLY A 51 -6.39 -1.53 10.04
CA GLY A 51 -5.45 -2.06 9.06
C GLY A 51 -5.35 -1.27 7.74
N LYS A 52 -5.55 0.05 7.76
CA LYS A 52 -5.31 0.92 6.59
C LYS A 52 -3.86 0.85 6.11
N THR A 53 -2.91 0.91 7.05
CA THR A 53 -1.47 0.76 6.79
C THR A 53 -1.12 -0.61 6.22
N MET A 54 -1.77 -1.68 6.71
CA MET A 54 -1.59 -3.03 6.19
C MET A 54 -1.94 -3.13 4.70
N ALA A 55 -3.08 -2.55 4.31
CA ALA A 55 -3.53 -2.51 2.93
C ALA A 55 -2.57 -1.70 2.04
N ALA A 56 -2.07 -0.56 2.53
CA ALA A 56 -1.10 0.25 1.81
C ALA A 56 0.22 -0.52 1.59
N ASN A 57 0.79 -1.13 2.65
CA ASN A 57 2.02 -1.91 2.54
C ASN A 57 1.88 -3.10 1.57
N MET A 58 0.72 -3.77 1.60
CA MET A 58 0.40 -4.86 0.68
C MET A 58 0.37 -4.39 -0.77
N LEU A 59 -0.36 -3.30 -1.07
CA LEU A 59 -0.46 -2.76 -2.43
C LEU A 59 0.91 -2.29 -2.93
N THR A 60 1.69 -1.62 -2.08
CA THR A 60 3.05 -1.20 -2.41
C THR A 60 3.92 -2.41 -2.78
N ALA A 61 3.89 -3.48 -1.97
CA ALA A 61 4.66 -4.69 -2.26
C ALA A 61 4.21 -5.37 -3.56
N TYR A 62 2.90 -5.43 -3.83
CA TYR A 62 2.35 -6.01 -5.05
C TYR A 62 2.85 -5.29 -6.31
N TYR A 63 2.71 -3.97 -6.37
CA TYR A 63 3.14 -3.19 -7.55
C TYR A 63 4.67 -3.03 -7.64
N SER A 64 5.37 -3.05 -6.50
CA SER A 64 6.84 -3.00 -6.43
C SER A 64 7.49 -4.22 -7.08
N ARG A 65 6.89 -5.42 -6.98
CA ARG A 65 7.41 -6.65 -7.61
C ARG A 65 7.51 -6.59 -9.14
N GLY A 66 6.73 -5.73 -9.80
CA GLY A 66 6.75 -5.56 -11.27
C GLY A 66 7.70 -4.47 -11.76
N MET A 67 8.26 -3.63 -10.88
CA MET A 67 9.10 -2.49 -11.25
C MET A 67 10.58 -2.85 -11.16
N ARG A 68 11.27 -2.92 -12.31
CA ARG A 68 12.74 -2.95 -12.38
C ARG A 68 13.40 -1.59 -12.11
N PHE A 69 12.62 -0.51 -11.98
CA PHE A 69 13.11 0.85 -11.72
C PHE A 69 12.54 1.41 -10.40
N LYS A 70 13.43 1.57 -9.42
CA LYS A 70 13.23 2.35 -8.18
C LYS A 70 12.93 3.80 -8.57
N GLY A 71 11.70 4.28 -8.45
CA GLY A 71 11.48 5.72 -8.62
C GLY A 71 10.07 6.27 -8.53
N TYR A 72 9.05 5.63 -9.13
CA TYR A 72 7.90 6.43 -9.58
C TYR A 72 6.50 6.10 -9.04
N VAL A 73 6.33 5.15 -8.11
CA VAL A 73 4.96 4.81 -7.63
C VAL A 73 4.79 4.82 -6.12
N CYS A 74 5.85 4.94 -5.31
CA CYS A 74 5.71 5.08 -3.87
C CYS A 74 5.54 6.55 -3.43
N ALA A 75 4.68 7.29 -4.13
CA ALA A 75 4.28 8.61 -3.69
C ALA A 75 2.86 8.55 -3.13
N THR A 76 2.72 9.08 -1.91
CA THR A 76 1.50 9.61 -1.29
C THR A 76 0.42 8.65 -0.79
N TYR A 77 0.78 7.65 0.02
CA TYR A 77 -0.14 7.24 1.09
C TYR A 77 0.09 8.11 2.32
N ASN A 78 -0.52 9.30 2.31
CA ASN A 78 -0.66 10.09 3.52
C ASN A 78 -1.67 9.34 4.41
N ILE A 79 -1.19 8.36 5.17
CA ILE A 79 -2.00 7.67 6.18
C ILE A 79 -2.18 8.69 7.31
N ILE A 80 -3.22 9.51 7.19
CA ILE A 80 -3.72 10.34 8.28
C ILE A 80 -4.01 9.34 9.41
N ARG A 81 -3.19 9.40 10.46
CA ARG A 81 -3.18 8.47 11.59
C ARG A 81 -4.35 8.69 12.52
#